data_AF-A0A946FZ81-F1
#
_entry.id   AF-A0A946FZ81-F1
#
_cell.length_a   1.000
_cell.length_b   1.000
_cell.length_c   1.000
_cell.angle_alpha   90.00
_cell.angle_beta   90.00
_cell.angle_gamma   90.00
#
_symmetry.space_group_name_H-M   'P 1'
#
loop_
_entity.id
_entity.type
_entity.pdbx_description
1 polymer ?
#
loop_
_entity_poly.entity_id
_entity_poly.type
_entity_poly.pdbx_seq_one_letter_code
_entity_poly.pdbx_strand_id
1 'polypeptide(L)'
;MEEIKNRVSFVRSFLSSETPPENELFGYEIICVHLRKILELIAFSTLVANKKEYAWVHEDFSKKWNAKKLLKTLEKINPSFYPKPVKFINVDPNGVKVLDNIKDGFLHKEDWLKLYDLSSTVLHVWNPYDGKERYINFGKSVTEWVQRIQNLLGLHYVQLL
;
A
#
# COMPACT_ATOMS: atom_id res chain seq x y z
N MET A 1 -3.71 6.59 -9.23
CA MET A 1 -3.80 5.13 -9.48
C MET A 1 -2.82 4.64 -10.54
N GLU A 2 -2.57 5.37 -11.62
CA GLU A 2 -1.65 4.91 -12.68
C GLU A 2 -0.21 4.70 -12.20
N GLU A 3 0.32 5.62 -11.39
CA GLU A 3 1.66 5.45 -10.81
C GLU A 3 1.77 4.19 -9.93
N ILE A 4 0.70 3.83 -9.20
CA ILE A 4 0.67 2.58 -8.42
C ILE A 4 0.80 1.37 -9.36
N LYS A 5 0.07 1.34 -10.47
CA LYS A 5 0.17 0.26 -11.46
C LYS A 5 1.57 0.15 -12.03
N ASN A 6 2.18 1.27 -12.42
CA ASN A 6 3.54 1.29 -12.97
C ASN A 6 4.56 0.76 -11.95
N ARG A 7 4.44 1.17 -10.69
CA ARG A 7 5.33 0.68 -9.61
C ARG A 7 5.10 -0.79 -9.30
N VAL A 8 3.85 -1.26 -9.26
CA VAL A 8 3.53 -2.68 -9.09
C VAL A 8 4.08 -3.51 -10.25
N SER A 9 3.91 -3.04 -11.49
CA SER A 9 4.48 -3.69 -12.68
C SER A 9 6.00 -3.77 -12.60
N PHE A 10 6.66 -2.68 -12.21
CA PHE A 10 8.10 -2.66 -12.01
C PHE A 10 8.56 -3.69 -10.97
N VAL A 11 7.93 -3.74 -9.79
CA VAL A 11 8.29 -4.72 -8.75
C VAL A 11 8.10 -6.15 -9.26
N ARG A 12 7.02 -6.43 -9.99
CA ARG A 12 6.80 -7.76 -10.58
C ARG A 12 7.87 -8.12 -11.60
N SER A 13 8.18 -7.21 -12.52
CA SER A 13 9.22 -7.42 -13.53
C SER A 13 10.59 -7.63 -12.91
N PHE A 14 10.91 -6.87 -11.84
CA PHE A 14 12.14 -7.00 -11.08
C PHE A 14 12.23 -8.34 -10.34
N LEU A 15 11.11 -8.86 -9.82
CA LEU A 15 11.08 -10.19 -9.18
C LEU A 15 11.18 -11.35 -10.19
N SER A 16 10.76 -11.12 -11.43
CA SER A 16 10.78 -12.14 -12.50
C SER A 16 12.07 -12.16 -13.32
N SER A 17 12.98 -11.18 -13.15
CA SER A 17 14.21 -11.14 -13.92
C SER A 17 15.15 -12.27 -13.52
N GLU A 18 15.64 -13.01 -14.51
CA GLU A 18 16.59 -14.12 -14.31
C GLU A 18 17.96 -13.66 -13.82
N THR A 19 18.24 -12.35 -13.87
CA THR A 19 19.45 -11.74 -13.35
C THR A 19 19.16 -11.13 -11.97
N PRO A 20 19.39 -11.86 -10.87
CA PRO A 20 19.31 -11.24 -9.55
C PRO A 20 20.36 -10.11 -9.48
N PRO A 21 20.07 -9.02 -8.74
CA PRO A 21 21.11 -8.04 -8.47
C PRO A 21 22.31 -8.74 -7.84
N GLU A 22 23.53 -8.35 -8.23
CA GLU A 22 24.78 -8.93 -7.71
C GLU A 22 24.83 -8.95 -6.18
N ASN A 23 24.08 -8.05 -5.54
CA ASN A 23 23.82 -8.04 -4.12
C ASN A 23 22.30 -8.06 -3.85
N GLU A 24 21.81 -9.17 -3.27
CA GLU A 24 20.39 -9.36 -2.90
C GLU A 24 19.85 -8.21 -2.06
N LEU A 25 20.70 -7.61 -1.21
CA LEU A 25 20.31 -6.51 -0.34
C LEU A 25 19.89 -5.26 -1.12
N PHE A 26 20.63 -4.91 -2.17
CA PHE A 26 20.28 -3.77 -3.03
C PHE A 26 18.97 -4.04 -3.77
N GLY A 27 18.71 -5.29 -4.13
CA GLY A 27 17.40 -5.70 -4.65
C GLY A 27 16.26 -5.42 -3.68
N TYR A 28 16.43 -5.80 -2.40
CA TYR A 28 15.44 -5.53 -1.37
C TYR A 28 15.26 -4.04 -1.08
N GLU A 29 16.33 -3.23 -1.14
CA GLU A 29 16.24 -1.77 -0.99
C GLU A 29 15.41 -1.16 -2.13
N ILE A 30 15.67 -1.54 -3.39
CA ILE A 30 14.88 -1.11 -4.55
C ILE A 30 13.41 -1.48 -4.38
N ILE A 31 13.12 -2.74 -4.05
CA ILE A 31 11.75 -3.22 -3.80
C ILE A 31 11.09 -2.40 -2.69
N CYS A 32 11.77 -2.15 -1.57
CA CYS A 32 11.23 -1.42 -0.43
C CYS A 32 10.92 0.05 -0.76
N VAL A 33 11.74 0.71 -1.58
CA VAL A 33 11.42 2.06 -2.06
C VAL A 33 10.10 2.05 -2.83
N HIS A 34 9.92 1.10 -3.76
CA HIS A 34 8.71 1.02 -4.56
C HIS A 34 7.47 0.67 -3.74
N LEU A 35 7.58 -0.29 -2.81
CA LEU A 35 6.49 -0.66 -1.91
C LEU A 35 6.08 0.53 -1.03
N ARG A 36 7.03 1.27 -0.44
CA ARG A 36 6.70 2.47 0.34
C ARG A 36 6.01 3.54 -0.48
N LYS A 37 6.48 3.81 -1.69
CA LYS A 37 5.83 4.78 -2.59
C LYS A 37 4.40 4.35 -2.94
N ILE A 38 4.17 3.06 -3.20
CA ILE A 38 2.81 2.52 -3.41
C ILE A 38 1.93 2.76 -2.17
N LEU A 39 2.43 2.43 -0.98
CA LEU A 39 1.71 2.63 0.29
C LEU A 39 1.38 4.11 0.54
N GLU A 40 2.33 5.01 0.30
CA GLU A 40 2.14 6.47 0.37
C GLU A 40 1.07 6.92 -0.63
N LEU A 41 1.13 6.48 -1.88
CA LEU A 41 0.13 6.80 -2.91
C LEU A 41 -1.26 6.30 -2.55
N ILE A 42 -1.40 5.13 -1.91
CA ILE A 42 -2.69 4.65 -1.38
C ILE A 42 -3.23 5.64 -0.34
N ALA A 43 -2.41 6.01 0.64
CA ALA A 43 -2.82 6.95 1.69
C ALA A 43 -3.23 8.33 1.12
N PHE A 44 -2.45 8.86 0.16
CA PHE A 44 -2.76 10.13 -0.50
C PHE A 44 -3.98 10.04 -1.43
N SER A 45 -4.22 8.89 -2.07
CA SER A 45 -5.42 8.71 -2.91
C SER A 45 -6.69 8.81 -2.07
N THR A 46 -6.67 8.28 -0.84
CA THR A 46 -7.79 8.43 0.09
C THR A 46 -7.99 9.87 0.57
N LEU A 47 -6.90 10.63 0.74
CA LEU A 47 -6.96 12.07 1.03
C LEU A 47 -7.63 12.83 -0.13
N VAL A 48 -7.22 12.56 -1.38
CA VAL A 48 -7.82 13.22 -2.57
C VAL A 48 -9.31 12.91 -2.70
N ALA A 49 -9.72 11.68 -2.37
CA ALA A 49 -11.11 11.27 -2.44
C ALA A 49 -12.04 12.13 -1.56
N ASN A 50 -11.60 12.55 -0.36
CA ASN A 50 -12.41 13.39 0.54
C ASN A 50 -11.86 14.84 0.64
N LYS A 51 -11.35 15.38 -0.49
CA LYS A 51 -10.61 16.65 -0.50
C LYS A 51 -11.41 17.82 0.09
N LYS A 52 -12.73 17.89 -0.12
CA LYS A 52 -13.56 19.00 0.37
C LYS A 52 -13.62 19.00 1.89
N GLU A 53 -13.81 17.83 2.48
CA GLU A 53 -13.92 17.61 3.91
C GLU A 53 -12.54 17.77 4.57
N TYR A 54 -11.46 17.36 3.88
CA TYR A 54 -10.09 17.53 4.37
C TYR A 54 -9.56 18.96 4.24
N ALA A 55 -10.01 19.75 3.26
CA ALA A 55 -9.60 21.14 3.09
C ALA A 55 -9.98 22.02 4.29
N TRP A 56 -11.09 21.70 4.95
CA TRP A 56 -11.52 22.37 6.18
C TRP A 56 -10.68 21.98 7.40
N VAL A 57 -10.04 20.81 7.39
CA VAL A 57 -9.38 20.27 8.58
C VAL A 57 -7.93 20.72 8.70
N HIS A 58 -7.14 20.95 7.63
CA HIS A 58 -5.80 21.57 7.75
C HIS A 58 -5.15 22.01 6.41
N GLU A 59 -4.56 23.22 6.37
CA GLU A 59 -3.57 23.63 5.34
C GLU A 59 -2.25 22.84 5.42
N ASP A 60 -1.92 22.29 6.59
CA ASP A 60 -0.65 21.60 6.87
C ASP A 60 -0.55 20.17 6.29
N PHE A 61 -1.59 19.63 5.66
CA PHE A 61 -1.50 18.30 5.03
C PHE A 61 -0.51 18.26 3.87
N SER A 62 -0.31 19.39 3.18
CA SER A 62 0.74 19.55 2.16
C SER A 62 2.16 19.30 2.73
N LYS A 63 2.35 19.50 4.04
CA LYS A 63 3.63 19.35 4.74
C LYS A 63 3.78 18.01 5.47
N LYS A 64 2.70 17.19 5.55
CA LYS A 64 2.73 15.88 6.22
C LYS A 64 3.32 14.82 5.30
N TRP A 65 4.64 14.65 5.37
CA TRP A 65 5.40 13.62 4.64
C TRP A 65 5.29 12.22 5.25
N ASN A 66 4.88 12.10 6.52
CA ASN A 66 4.80 10.81 7.20
C ASN A 66 3.43 10.13 6.96
N ALA A 67 3.40 9.13 6.08
CA ALA A 67 2.17 8.44 5.70
C ALA A 67 1.48 7.67 6.84
N LYS A 68 2.24 7.21 7.86
CA LYS A 68 1.68 6.58 9.06
C LYS A 68 0.88 7.59 9.91
N LYS A 69 1.40 8.81 10.07
CA LYS A 69 0.67 9.91 10.73
C LYS A 69 -0.54 10.35 9.91
N LEU A 70 -0.41 10.37 8.58
CA LEU A 70 -1.51 10.66 7.67
C LEU A 70 -2.66 9.67 7.89
N LEU A 71 -2.40 8.36 7.81
CA LEU A 71 -3.41 7.31 8.02
C LEU A 71 -4.17 7.45 9.34
N LYS A 72 -3.46 7.66 10.45
CA LYS A 72 -4.08 7.89 11.77
C LYS A 72 -4.98 9.13 11.79
N THR A 73 -4.62 10.15 11.02
CA THR A 73 -5.43 11.38 10.93
C THR A 73 -6.66 11.13 10.08
N LEU A 74 -6.52 10.46 8.93
CA LEU A 74 -7.63 10.09 8.05
C LEU A 74 -8.66 9.23 8.79
N GLU A 75 -8.19 8.26 9.57
CA GLU A 75 -9.06 7.37 10.36
C GLU A 75 -9.92 8.12 11.40
N LYS A 76 -9.36 9.16 12.03
CA LYS A 76 -10.11 10.00 13.00
C LYS A 76 -11.24 10.79 12.32
N ILE A 77 -11.02 11.21 11.08
CA ILE A 77 -11.94 12.05 10.32
C ILE A 77 -13.02 11.17 9.69
N ASN A 78 -12.61 10.06 9.05
CA ASN A 78 -13.50 9.08 8.43
C ASN A 78 -13.04 7.67 8.82
N PRO A 79 -13.70 6.99 9.77
CA PRO A 79 -13.33 5.62 10.15
C PRO A 79 -13.43 4.60 9.01
N SER A 80 -14.21 4.89 7.96
CA SER A 80 -14.39 4.05 6.77
C SER A 80 -13.57 4.53 5.56
N PHE A 81 -12.56 5.38 5.76
CA PHE A 81 -11.75 5.96 4.68
C PHE A 81 -10.99 4.91 3.85
N TYR A 82 -10.54 3.82 4.48
CA TYR A 82 -9.67 2.84 3.83
C TYR A 82 -10.40 2.08 2.71
N PRO A 83 -9.75 1.79 1.55
CA PRO A 83 -10.43 1.14 0.44
C PRO A 83 -11.07 -0.19 0.82
N LYS A 84 -12.31 -0.41 0.36
CA LYS A 84 -13.08 -1.64 0.59
C LYS A 84 -13.14 -2.45 -0.70
N PRO A 85 -12.35 -3.54 -0.83
CA PRO A 85 -12.30 -4.31 -2.06
C PRO A 85 -13.56 -5.15 -2.25
N VAL A 86 -14.01 -5.23 -3.50
CA VAL A 86 -15.20 -5.99 -3.89
C VAL A 86 -14.93 -6.79 -5.16
N LYS A 87 -15.72 -7.84 -5.37
CA LYS A 87 -15.69 -8.69 -6.56
C LYS A 87 -17.02 -8.63 -7.27
N PHE A 88 -16.98 -8.71 -8.59
CA PHE A 88 -18.18 -8.90 -9.40
C PHE A 88 -18.70 -10.33 -9.24
N ILE A 89 -20.00 -10.46 -9.00
CA ILE A 89 -20.66 -11.76 -8.89
C ILE A 89 -21.42 -12.06 -10.17
N ASN A 90 -22.42 -11.23 -10.48
CA ASN A 90 -23.31 -11.39 -11.62
C ASN A 90 -24.05 -10.08 -11.91
N VAL A 91 -24.92 -10.12 -12.92
CA VAL A 91 -25.90 -9.07 -13.19
C VAL A 91 -27.26 -9.60 -12.73
N ASP A 92 -28.01 -8.79 -11.98
CA ASP A 92 -29.35 -9.14 -11.54
C ASP A 92 -30.36 -9.09 -12.72
N PRO A 93 -31.61 -9.57 -12.53
CA PRO A 93 -32.63 -9.52 -13.59
C PRO A 93 -32.98 -8.12 -14.11
N ASN A 94 -32.63 -7.06 -13.37
CA ASN A 94 -32.86 -5.66 -13.75
C ASN A 94 -31.65 -5.05 -14.49
N GLY A 95 -30.60 -5.82 -14.76
CA GLY A 95 -29.40 -5.33 -15.44
C GLY A 95 -28.38 -4.67 -14.48
N VAL A 96 -28.58 -4.76 -13.16
CA VAL A 96 -27.70 -4.14 -12.16
C VAL A 96 -26.55 -5.09 -11.81
N LYS A 97 -25.32 -4.58 -11.80
CA LYS A 97 -24.13 -5.35 -11.39
C LYS A 97 -24.16 -5.60 -9.88
N VAL A 98 -24.16 -6.87 -9.49
CA VAL A 98 -24.08 -7.30 -8.09
C VAL A 98 -22.61 -7.47 -7.71
N LEU A 99 -22.21 -6.78 -6.65
CA LEU A 99 -20.85 -6.79 -6.11
C LEU A 99 -20.88 -7.35 -4.69
N ASP A 100 -19.87 -8.16 -4.34
CA ASP A 100 -19.69 -8.72 -3.00
C ASP A 100 -18.34 -8.31 -2.40
N ASN A 101 -18.28 -8.21 -1.08
CA ASN A 101 -17.06 -7.81 -0.37
C ASN A 101 -16.01 -8.91 -0.41
N ILE A 102 -14.77 -8.55 -0.74
CA ILE A 102 -13.62 -9.43 -0.52
C ILE A 102 -13.29 -9.40 0.98
N LYS A 103 -13.24 -10.57 1.63
CA LYS A 103 -13.08 -10.68 3.09
C LYS A 103 -11.64 -10.82 3.55
N ASP A 104 -10.77 -11.37 2.71
CA ASP A 104 -9.35 -11.60 3.00
C ASP A 104 -8.54 -11.63 1.69
N GLY A 105 -7.23 -11.77 1.79
CA GLY A 105 -6.31 -11.82 0.65
C GLY A 105 -6.02 -10.45 0.05
N PHE A 106 -6.40 -9.36 0.72
CA PHE A 106 -6.08 -7.99 0.32
C PHE A 106 -5.24 -7.30 1.39
N LEU A 107 -4.66 -6.14 1.04
CA LEU A 107 -3.83 -5.37 1.96
C LEU A 107 -4.71 -4.66 3.00
N HIS A 108 -4.92 -5.27 4.16
CA HIS A 108 -5.57 -4.61 5.30
C HIS A 108 -4.76 -3.41 5.80
N LYS A 109 -5.36 -2.56 6.61
CA LYS A 109 -4.69 -1.37 7.15
C LYS A 109 -3.54 -1.74 8.09
N GLU A 110 -3.69 -2.79 8.88
CA GLU A 110 -2.67 -3.30 9.81
C GLU A 110 -1.48 -3.84 9.03
N ASP A 111 -1.76 -4.50 7.91
CA ASP A 111 -0.78 -5.00 6.96
C ASP A 111 -0.05 -3.87 6.23
N TRP A 112 -0.77 -2.81 5.85
CA TRP A 112 -0.18 -1.59 5.31
C TRP A 112 0.84 -1.02 6.31
N LEU A 113 0.48 -0.94 7.60
CA LEU A 113 1.37 -0.39 8.65
C LEU A 113 2.61 -1.26 8.83
N LYS A 114 2.40 -2.58 8.89
CA LYS A 114 3.50 -3.54 9.00
C LYS A 114 4.45 -3.44 7.82
N LEU A 115 3.94 -3.43 6.59
CA LEU A 115 4.77 -3.34 5.39
C LEU A 115 5.52 -1.99 5.32
N TYR A 116 4.86 -0.90 5.68
CA TYR A 116 5.48 0.43 5.72
C TYR A 116 6.67 0.48 6.68
N ASP A 117 6.50 -0.05 7.90
CA ASP A 117 7.55 -0.09 8.92
C ASP A 117 8.70 -1.04 8.50
N LEU A 118 8.38 -2.23 7.98
CA LEU A 118 9.38 -3.19 7.48
C LEU A 118 10.24 -2.62 6.36
N SER A 119 9.60 -1.99 5.36
CA SER A 119 10.34 -1.32 4.29
C SER A 119 11.17 -0.14 4.81
N SER A 120 10.73 0.54 5.87
CA SER A 120 11.53 1.57 6.53
C SER A 120 12.82 0.98 7.12
N THR A 121 12.71 -0.15 7.83
CA THR A 121 13.86 -0.85 8.44
C THR A 121 14.89 -1.27 7.40
N VAL A 122 14.46 -1.79 6.24
CA VAL A 122 15.38 -2.20 5.17
C VAL A 122 16.15 -1.03 4.57
N LEU A 123 15.52 0.15 4.46
CA LEU A 123 16.11 1.34 3.87
C LEU A 123 17.04 2.13 4.80
N HIS A 124 16.95 1.90 6.11
CA HIS A 124 17.86 2.53 7.04
C HIS A 124 19.24 1.88 6.93
N VAL A 125 20.28 2.73 6.92
CA VAL A 125 21.66 2.27 7.04
C VAL A 125 21.79 1.47 8.33
N TRP A 126 22.29 0.25 8.20
CA TRP A 126 22.49 -0.63 9.35
C TRP A 126 23.55 -0.06 10.29
N ASN A 127 23.31 -0.17 11.60
CA ASN A 127 24.30 0.22 12.59
C ASN A 127 25.41 -0.84 12.65
N PRO A 128 26.66 -0.53 12.27
CA PRO A 128 27.76 -1.50 12.28
C PRO A 128 28.11 -2.01 13.69
N TYR A 129 27.61 -1.38 14.74
CA TYR A 129 27.83 -1.78 16.13
C TYR A 129 26.75 -2.73 16.70
N ASP A 130 25.68 -3.05 15.95
CA ASP A 130 24.55 -3.85 16.49
C ASP A 130 24.84 -5.36 16.55
N GLY A 131 26.00 -5.84 16.05
CA GLY A 131 26.51 -7.22 16.21
C GLY A 131 25.63 -8.35 15.65
N LYS A 132 24.41 -8.06 15.20
CA LYS A 132 23.45 -9.00 14.63
C LYS A 132 23.66 -9.12 13.13
N GLU A 133 23.47 -10.33 12.62
CA GLU A 133 23.39 -10.58 11.18
C GLU A 133 22.21 -9.82 10.56
N ARG A 134 22.45 -9.23 9.39
CA ARG A 134 21.42 -8.50 8.64
C ARG A 134 20.49 -9.51 7.97
N TYR A 135 19.38 -9.82 8.64
CA TYR A 135 18.33 -10.67 8.10
C TYR A 135 17.07 -9.85 7.81
N ILE A 136 16.58 -9.92 6.57
CA ILE A 136 15.36 -9.25 6.14
C ILE A 136 14.21 -10.25 6.15
N ASN A 137 13.22 -10.00 7.02
CA ASN A 137 12.01 -10.80 7.09
C ASN A 137 10.77 -9.93 6.87
N PHE A 138 10.15 -10.09 5.71
CA PHE A 138 8.90 -9.39 5.38
C PHE A 138 7.65 -10.04 6.00
N GLY A 139 7.78 -11.21 6.62
CA GLY A 139 6.70 -12.04 7.15
C GLY A 139 5.77 -12.66 6.09
N LYS A 140 5.82 -12.15 4.86
CA LYS A 140 5.16 -12.61 3.63
C LYS A 140 6.15 -12.41 2.49
N SER A 141 6.01 -13.19 1.42
CA SER A 141 6.83 -12.95 0.22
C SER A 141 6.52 -11.58 -0.40
N VAL A 142 7.48 -10.98 -1.11
CA VAL A 142 7.23 -9.73 -1.85
C VAL A 142 6.10 -9.91 -2.86
N THR A 143 6.05 -11.06 -3.54
CA THR A 143 4.97 -11.43 -4.47
C THR A 143 3.60 -11.42 -3.79
N GLU A 144 3.51 -11.97 -2.58
CA GLU A 144 2.26 -11.95 -1.80
C GLU A 144 1.87 -10.52 -1.42
N TRP A 145 2.81 -9.67 -1.00
CA TRP A 145 2.53 -8.26 -0.73
C TRP A 145 1.96 -7.54 -1.95
N VAL A 146 2.56 -7.76 -3.12
CA VAL A 146 2.08 -7.21 -4.39
C VAL A 146 0.67 -7.71 -4.72
N GLN A 147 0.41 -9.01 -4.58
CA GLN A 147 -0.91 -9.58 -4.85
C GLN A 147 -1.98 -8.96 -3.93
N ARG A 148 -1.66 -8.75 -2.66
CA ARG A 148 -2.60 -8.15 -1.69
C ARG A 148 -2.88 -6.67 -1.99
N ILE A 149 -1.89 -5.92 -2.49
CA ILE A 149 -2.09 -4.56 -3.01
C ILE A 149 -3.03 -4.58 -4.22
N GLN A 150 -2.81 -5.50 -5.16
CA GLN A 150 -3.65 -5.62 -6.36
C GLN A 150 -5.09 -6.00 -5.99
N ASN A 151 -5.28 -6.92 -5.04
CA ASN A 151 -6.60 -7.32 -4.56
C ASN A 151 -7.33 -6.17 -3.83
N LEU A 152 -6.60 -5.31 -3.10
CA LEU A 152 -7.16 -4.13 -2.45
C LEU A 152 -7.69 -3.12 -3.49
N LEU A 153 -6.93 -2.89 -4.56
CA LEU A 153 -7.15 -1.78 -5.49
C LEU A 153 -7.83 -2.17 -6.80
N GLY A 154 -8.03 -3.47 -7.06
CA GLY A 154 -8.56 -4.00 -8.33
C GLY A 154 -9.96 -3.48 -8.64
N LEU A 155 -10.94 -3.85 -7.82
CA LEU A 155 -12.27 -3.25 -7.78
C LEU A 155 -12.60 -2.94 -6.32
N HIS A 156 -12.91 -1.69 -6.02
CA HIS A 156 -13.06 -1.25 -4.65
C HIS A 156 -13.96 -0.03 -4.53
N TYR A 157 -14.51 0.15 -3.34
CA TYR A 157 -15.16 1.38 -2.93
C TYR A 157 -14.22 2.21 -2.04
N VAL A 158 -14.36 3.53 -2.13
CA VAL A 158 -13.85 4.47 -1.14
C VAL A 158 -15.05 5.21 -0.61
N GLN A 159 -15.25 5.17 0.71
CA GLN A 159 -16.34 5.89 1.33
C GLN A 159 -15.93 7.35 1.50
N LEU A 160 -16.69 8.24 0.87
CA LEU A 160 -16.59 9.68 1.08
C LEU A 160 -17.35 10.06 2.36
N LEU A 161 -16.90 11.13 3.01
CA LEU A 161 -17.66 11.81 4.07
C LEU A 161 -18.78 12.66 3.48
#